data_AF-A0A5N5D1I6-F1
#
_entry.id   AF-A0A5N5D1I6-F1
#
_cell.length_a   1.000
_cell.length_b   1.000
_cell.length_c   1.000
_cell.angle_alpha   90.00
_cell.angle_beta   90.00
_cell.angle_gamma   90.00
#
_symmetry.space_group_name_H-M   'P 1'
#
loop_
_entity.id
_entity.type
_entity.pdbx_description
1 polymer ?
#
loop_
_entity_poly.entity_id
_entity_poly.type
_entity_poly.pdbx_seq_one_letter_code
_entity_poly.pdbx_strand_id
1 'polypeptide(L)'
;MAHAILFHQLIAYLAISSLFHLVVALYEADEPIVRLDCSPGVACITRYGAVLPQPFNRTDGSAASTYGDTNVTNVPGFDKLNEYHFLSFDDRFLNLLGTNATYELFFTVANTTHENWILFTEVNQYWQYRLDLSNSSSSPTLSKYTASPPIWFPVGGTYHAGLAYFTNIGGGGGQMPPSLVSYDPSTNIARPPS
;
A
#
# COMPACT_ATOMS: atom_id res chain seq x y z
N MET A 1 38.40 -15.64 49.24
CA MET A 1 37.77 -14.31 49.10
C MET A 1 37.53 -13.88 47.64
N ALA A 2 38.36 -14.26 46.67
CA ALA A 2 38.17 -13.88 45.25
C ALA A 2 36.89 -14.43 44.58
N HIS A 3 36.40 -15.62 44.96
CA HIS A 3 35.18 -16.21 44.37
C HIS A 3 33.88 -15.47 44.74
N ALA A 4 33.81 -14.80 45.90
CA ALA A 4 32.60 -14.10 46.32
C ALA A 4 32.34 -12.81 45.53
N ILE A 5 33.41 -12.19 45.01
CA ILE A 5 33.35 -10.92 44.25
C ILE A 5 32.85 -11.17 42.82
N LEU A 6 33.27 -12.27 42.18
CA LEU A 6 32.80 -12.62 40.83
C LEU A 6 31.29 -12.94 40.81
N PHE A 7 30.77 -13.56 41.86
CA PHE A 7 29.35 -13.93 41.94
C PHE A 7 28.44 -12.70 42.08
N HIS A 8 28.87 -11.68 42.85
CA HIS A 8 28.12 -10.42 42.98
C HIS A 8 28.15 -9.59 41.69
N GLN A 9 29.27 -9.58 40.97
CA GLN A 9 29.39 -8.88 39.68
C GLN A 9 28.49 -9.52 38.62
N LEU A 10 28.39 -10.85 38.57
CA LEU A 10 27.53 -11.57 37.62
C LEU A 10 26.03 -11.33 37.89
N ILE A 11 25.62 -11.31 39.17
CA ILE A 11 24.24 -11.02 39.56
C ILE A 11 23.87 -9.57 39.22
N ALA A 12 24.76 -8.61 39.47
CA ALA A 12 24.55 -7.22 39.10
C ALA A 12 24.41 -7.03 37.58
N TYR A 13 25.23 -7.71 36.78
CA TYR A 13 25.16 -7.65 35.32
C TYR A 13 23.86 -8.25 34.77
N LEU A 14 23.39 -9.37 35.33
CA LEU A 14 22.13 -10.00 34.97
C LEU A 14 20.92 -9.15 35.36
N ALA A 15 20.97 -8.47 36.52
CA ALA A 15 19.92 -7.55 36.95
C ALA A 15 19.85 -6.27 36.11
N ILE A 16 21.00 -5.72 35.69
CA ILE A 16 21.06 -4.54 34.82
C ILE A 16 20.59 -4.89 33.40
N SER A 17 20.98 -6.06 32.88
CA SER A 17 20.53 -6.55 31.58
C SER A 17 19.01 -6.80 31.53
N SER A 18 18.44 -7.42 32.58
CA SER A 18 17.00 -7.65 32.67
C SER A 18 16.21 -6.35 32.81
N LEU A 19 16.72 -5.37 33.58
CA LEU A 19 16.14 -4.02 33.63
C LEU A 19 16.18 -3.34 32.27
N PHE A 20 17.28 -3.46 31.51
CA PHE A 20 17.38 -2.87 30.17
C PHE A 20 16.37 -3.49 29.19
N HIS A 21 16.19 -4.81 29.22
CA HIS A 21 15.19 -5.48 28.37
C HIS A 21 13.75 -5.11 28.78
N LEU A 22 13.49 -4.95 30.08
CA LEU A 22 12.19 -4.51 30.58
C LEU A 22 11.89 -3.05 30.20
N VAL A 23 12.89 -2.17 30.26
CA VAL A 23 12.75 -0.76 29.86
C VAL A 23 12.54 -0.62 28.36
N VAL A 24 13.24 -1.41 27.53
CA VAL A 24 13.04 -1.42 26.08
C VAL A 24 11.65 -1.98 25.71
N ALA A 25 11.18 -3.04 26.39
CA ALA A 25 9.84 -3.59 26.15
C ALA A 25 8.70 -2.65 26.59
N LEU A 26 8.92 -1.82 27.61
CA LEU A 26 7.95 -0.79 28.02
C LEU A 26 7.95 0.42 27.08
N TYR A 27 9.08 0.72 26.42
CA TYR A 27 9.19 1.85 25.50
C TYR A 27 8.49 1.61 24.15
N GLU A 28 8.38 0.36 23.69
CA GLU A 28 7.60 0.04 22.49
C GLU A 28 6.07 0.09 22.71
N ALA A 29 5.60 0.23 23.95
CA ALA A 29 4.19 0.08 24.31
C ALA A 29 3.34 1.36 24.18
N ASP A 30 3.92 2.55 23.94
CA ASP A 30 3.20 3.82 24.21
C ASP A 30 2.82 4.64 22.96
N GLU A 31 3.23 4.23 21.76
CA GLU A 31 2.78 4.91 20.55
C GLU A 31 1.37 4.44 20.16
N PRO A 32 0.38 5.35 20.02
CA PRO A 32 -0.95 4.98 19.59
C PRO A 32 -0.92 4.40 18.17
N ILE A 33 -1.81 3.45 17.88
CA ILE A 33 -1.93 2.84 16.55
C ILE A 33 -2.29 3.90 15.49
N VAL A 34 -3.09 4.88 15.88
CA VAL A 34 -3.49 6.00 15.03
C VAL A 34 -2.96 7.30 15.62
N ARG A 35 -2.21 8.05 14.83
CA ARG A 35 -1.86 9.46 15.09
C ARG A 35 -2.58 10.33 14.07
N LEU A 36 -3.62 11.02 14.54
CA LEU A 36 -4.34 12.01 13.74
C LEU A 36 -3.48 13.25 13.52
N ASP A 37 -3.66 13.92 12.38
CA ASP A 37 -3.00 15.18 12.03
C ASP A 37 -1.46 15.14 12.11
N CYS A 38 -0.84 14.01 11.76
CA CYS A 38 0.62 13.90 11.71
C CYS A 38 1.25 14.77 10.59
N SER A 39 0.43 15.23 9.65
CA SER A 39 0.69 16.26 8.64
C SER A 39 -0.67 16.81 8.16
N PRO A 40 -0.78 18.02 7.55
CA PRO A 40 -2.06 18.54 7.09
C PRO A 40 -2.83 17.54 6.19
N GLY A 41 -4.01 17.10 6.64
CA GLY A 41 -4.84 16.14 5.93
C GLY A 41 -4.34 14.69 5.93
N VAL A 42 -3.35 14.35 6.78
CA VAL A 42 -2.76 13.01 6.88
C VAL A 42 -2.98 12.42 8.27
N ALA A 43 -3.50 11.20 8.32
CA ALA A 43 -3.45 10.35 9.52
C ALA A 43 -2.34 9.31 9.38
N CYS A 44 -1.62 9.05 10.46
CA CYS A 44 -0.52 8.09 10.48
C CYS A 44 -0.93 6.82 11.21
N ILE A 45 -0.71 5.67 10.57
CA ILE A 45 -0.92 4.33 11.09
C ILE A 45 0.43 3.78 11.52
N THR A 46 0.62 3.58 12.82
CA THR A 46 1.87 3.03 13.35
C THR A 46 1.92 1.51 13.17
N ARG A 47 3.12 0.94 13.26
CA ARG A 47 3.36 -0.51 13.10
C ARG A 47 2.79 -1.07 11.79
N TYR A 48 2.77 -0.25 10.74
CA TYR A 48 2.28 -0.61 9.39
C TYR A 48 0.85 -1.17 9.37
N GLY A 49 0.02 -0.88 10.39
CA GLY A 49 -1.32 -1.45 10.52
C GLY A 49 -1.34 -2.98 10.70
N ALA A 50 -0.20 -3.60 10.97
CA ALA A 50 -0.04 -5.06 11.04
C ALA A 50 -0.62 -5.68 12.33
N VAL A 51 -0.94 -4.85 13.34
CA VAL A 51 -1.40 -5.31 14.66
C VAL A 51 -2.59 -4.48 15.10
N LEU A 52 -3.78 -4.79 14.59
CA LEU A 52 -5.02 -4.29 15.16
C LEU A 52 -5.40 -5.15 16.38
N PRO A 53 -5.66 -4.53 17.55
CA PRO A 53 -6.05 -5.27 18.74
C PRO A 53 -7.48 -5.80 18.56
N GLN A 54 -7.69 -7.06 18.94
CA GLN A 54 -9.04 -7.63 18.99
C GLN A 54 -9.90 -6.94 20.07
N PRO A 55 -11.21 -6.78 19.86
CA PRO A 55 -11.97 -7.19 18.68
C PRO A 55 -11.82 -6.20 17.52
N PHE A 56 -11.63 -6.72 16.31
CA PHE A 56 -11.86 -5.95 15.09
C PHE A 56 -12.61 -6.78 14.04
N ASN A 57 -13.38 -6.13 13.19
CA ASN A 57 -14.11 -6.78 12.10
C ASN A 57 -14.15 -5.85 10.88
N ARG A 58 -14.18 -6.45 9.69
CA ARG A 58 -14.44 -5.77 8.43
C ARG A 58 -15.64 -6.43 7.78
N THR A 59 -16.76 -5.72 7.75
CA THR A 59 -18.06 -6.25 7.32
C THR A 59 -18.13 -6.52 5.83
N ASP A 60 -17.37 -5.79 5.02
CA ASP A 60 -17.27 -5.98 3.59
C ASP A 60 -15.81 -5.94 3.10
N GLY A 61 -15.35 -7.05 2.53
CA GLY A 61 -14.14 -7.07 1.69
C GLY A 61 -14.44 -6.58 0.27
N SER A 62 -15.45 -5.72 0.11
CA SER A 62 -15.93 -5.28 -1.20
C SER A 62 -14.93 -4.32 -1.86
N ALA A 63 -15.02 -4.19 -3.18
CA ALA A 63 -14.16 -3.35 -4.02
C ALA A 63 -14.11 -1.86 -3.61
N ALA A 64 -15.09 -1.39 -2.84
CA ALA A 64 -15.22 0.01 -2.43
C ALA A 64 -14.79 0.28 -0.97
N SER A 65 -14.38 -0.75 -0.23
CA SER A 65 -14.00 -0.59 1.18
C SER A 65 -12.61 0.03 1.35
N THR A 66 -12.48 0.98 2.27
CA THR A 66 -11.25 1.70 2.63
C THR A 66 -10.64 1.13 3.91
N TYR A 67 -9.43 1.56 4.30
CA TYR A 67 -8.83 1.09 5.56
C TYR A 67 -9.66 1.49 6.79
N GLY A 68 -10.24 2.69 6.78
CA GLY A 68 -11.06 3.23 7.88
C GLY A 68 -12.41 2.54 8.06
N ASP A 69 -12.88 1.74 7.09
CA ASP A 69 -14.10 0.94 7.23
C ASP A 69 -13.93 -0.29 8.15
N THR A 70 -12.71 -0.53 8.64
CA THR A 70 -12.47 -1.57 9.65
C THR A 70 -13.08 -1.12 10.99
N ASN A 71 -13.98 -1.91 11.54
CA ASN A 71 -14.53 -1.65 12.88
C ASN A 71 -13.51 -2.05 13.93
N VAL A 72 -12.90 -1.04 14.58
CA VAL A 72 -11.90 -1.20 15.64
C VAL A 72 -12.25 -0.28 16.81
N THR A 73 -13.22 -0.68 17.64
CA THR A 73 -13.77 0.18 18.71
C THR A 73 -12.79 0.48 19.85
N ASN A 74 -11.72 -0.31 19.98
CA ASN A 74 -10.72 -0.22 21.03
C ASN A 74 -9.45 0.56 20.62
N VAL A 75 -9.41 1.15 19.42
CA VAL A 75 -8.29 1.99 18.96
C VAL A 75 -8.75 3.44 18.83
N PRO A 76 -8.31 4.33 19.73
CA PRO A 76 -8.65 5.76 19.66
C PRO A 76 -8.27 6.38 18.32
N GLY A 77 -9.21 7.13 17.73
CA GLY A 77 -9.01 7.85 16.47
C GLY A 77 -9.19 7.01 15.20
N PHE A 78 -9.35 5.69 15.32
CA PHE A 78 -9.59 4.83 14.15
C PHE A 78 -10.90 5.17 13.43
N ASP A 79 -11.92 5.58 14.18
CA ASP A 79 -13.23 6.02 13.70
C ASP A 79 -13.19 7.25 12.78
N LYS A 80 -12.09 8.01 12.81
CA LYS A 80 -11.90 9.24 12.04
C LYS A 80 -11.10 9.06 10.76
N LEU A 81 -10.55 7.87 10.49
CA LEU A 81 -9.64 7.67 9.36
C LEU A 81 -10.28 8.01 7.99
N ASN A 82 -11.60 7.86 7.87
CA ASN A 82 -12.35 8.21 6.66
C ASN A 82 -12.54 9.72 6.45
N GLU A 83 -12.17 10.55 7.43
CA GLU A 83 -12.20 12.01 7.31
C GLU A 83 -10.89 12.57 6.72
N TYR A 84 -9.84 11.75 6.64
CA TYR A 84 -8.51 12.15 6.16
C TYR A 84 -8.32 11.86 4.68
N HIS A 85 -7.47 12.67 4.02
CA HIS A 85 -7.17 12.52 2.59
C HIS A 85 -6.09 11.48 2.33
N PHE A 86 -5.16 11.31 3.27
CA PHE A 86 -4.07 10.35 3.17
C PHE A 86 -3.92 9.56 4.45
N LEU A 87 -3.56 8.28 4.29
CA LEU A 87 -3.10 7.42 5.37
C LEU A 87 -1.62 7.11 5.16
N SER A 88 -0.79 7.45 6.13
CA SER A 88 0.63 7.14 6.13
C SER A 88 0.90 5.91 6.99
N PHE A 89 1.48 4.86 6.42
CA PHE A 89 1.93 3.68 7.19
C PHE A 89 3.41 3.75 7.56
N ASP A 90 4.12 4.78 7.06
CA ASP A 90 5.56 4.94 7.19
C ASP A 90 5.91 6.43 7.14
N ASP A 91 6.65 6.96 8.12
CA ASP A 91 6.99 8.38 8.18
C ASP A 91 7.79 8.88 6.95
N ARG A 92 8.46 7.97 6.21
CA ARG A 92 9.11 8.32 4.95
C ARG A 92 8.12 8.85 3.91
N PHE A 93 6.86 8.45 3.98
CA PHE A 93 5.80 9.00 3.12
C PHE A 93 5.55 10.49 3.38
N LEU A 94 5.65 10.94 4.64
CA LEU A 94 5.49 12.35 4.99
C LEU A 94 6.56 13.23 4.33
N ASN A 95 7.79 12.70 4.22
CA ASN A 95 8.87 13.38 3.51
C ASN A 95 8.62 13.51 1.99
N LEU A 96 7.86 12.58 1.40
CA LEU A 96 7.48 12.64 -0.02
C LEU A 96 6.38 13.66 -0.28
N LEU A 97 5.45 13.79 0.66
CA LEU A 97 4.32 14.72 0.58
C LEU A 97 4.75 16.19 0.72
N GLY A 98 5.81 16.45 1.47
CA GLY A 98 6.22 17.82 1.84
C GLY A 98 5.28 18.45 2.87
N THR A 99 5.47 19.73 3.15
CA THR A 99 4.78 20.43 4.25
C THR A 99 3.37 20.92 3.92
N ASN A 100 2.95 20.87 2.66
CA ASN A 100 1.67 21.40 2.20
C ASN A 100 1.07 20.51 1.10
N ALA A 101 0.89 19.23 1.44
CA ALA A 101 0.34 18.24 0.53
C ALA A 101 -1.10 18.59 0.15
N THR A 102 -1.41 18.51 -1.14
CA THR A 102 -2.76 18.67 -1.67
C THR A 102 -3.07 17.49 -2.57
N TYR A 103 -4.34 17.11 -2.66
CA TYR A 103 -4.82 16.15 -3.63
C TYR A 103 -5.82 16.83 -4.56
N GLU A 104 -5.82 16.40 -5.82
CA GLU A 104 -6.78 16.82 -6.84
C GLU A 104 -7.29 15.57 -7.55
N LEU A 105 -8.61 15.50 -7.75
CA LEU A 105 -9.21 14.43 -8.53
C LEU A 105 -9.19 14.81 -10.02
N PHE A 106 -8.31 14.17 -10.79
CA PHE A 106 -8.17 14.44 -12.23
C PHE A 106 -9.20 13.71 -13.10
N PHE A 107 -9.61 12.49 -12.71
CA PHE A 107 -10.45 11.63 -13.55
C PHE A 107 -11.49 10.89 -12.73
N THR A 108 -12.67 10.69 -13.33
CA THR A 108 -13.67 9.73 -12.84
C THR A 108 -13.59 8.47 -13.69
N VAL A 109 -13.39 7.32 -13.03
CA VAL A 109 -13.37 5.99 -13.66
C VAL A 109 -14.61 5.19 -13.27
N ALA A 110 -14.86 4.06 -13.93
CA ALA A 110 -15.98 3.19 -13.55
C ALA A 110 -15.83 2.68 -12.11
N ASN A 111 -16.95 2.50 -11.41
CA ASN A 111 -16.97 1.94 -10.04
C ASN A 111 -16.81 0.41 -10.08
N THR A 112 -15.60 -0.04 -10.41
CA THR A 112 -15.15 -1.44 -10.40
C THR A 112 -13.81 -1.52 -9.66
N THR A 113 -13.36 -2.71 -9.29
CA THR A 113 -12.01 -2.90 -8.76
C THR A 113 -11.00 -2.48 -9.82
N HIS A 114 -10.04 -1.64 -9.46
CA HIS A 114 -8.89 -1.30 -10.31
C HIS A 114 -7.63 -1.85 -9.65
N GLU A 115 -6.88 -2.67 -10.38
CA GLU A 115 -5.56 -3.14 -9.96
C GLU A 115 -4.51 -2.53 -10.89
N ASN A 116 -3.29 -2.32 -10.37
CA ASN A 116 -2.07 -1.82 -11.03
C ASN A 116 -1.80 -0.31 -10.89
N TRP A 117 -0.54 0.03 -10.58
CA TRP A 117 -0.10 1.37 -10.15
C TRP A 117 0.52 2.25 -11.25
N ILE A 118 0.90 1.68 -12.41
CA ILE A 118 1.58 2.41 -13.49
C ILE A 118 0.72 2.49 -14.76
N LEU A 119 -0.06 1.44 -15.01
CA LEU A 119 -1.07 1.38 -16.05
C LEU A 119 -2.35 0.95 -15.35
N PHE A 120 -3.34 1.82 -15.32
CA PHE A 120 -4.60 1.58 -14.66
C PHE A 120 -5.35 0.49 -15.42
N THR A 121 -5.74 -0.59 -14.77
CA THR A 121 -6.51 -1.65 -15.42
C THR A 121 -7.81 -1.89 -14.67
N GLU A 122 -8.95 -1.89 -15.38
CA GLU A 122 -10.23 -2.28 -14.81
C GLU A 122 -10.25 -3.79 -14.62
N VAL A 123 -10.45 -4.26 -13.40
CA VAL A 123 -10.71 -5.68 -13.13
C VAL A 123 -12.14 -5.98 -13.59
N ASN A 124 -12.31 -7.06 -14.35
CA ASN A 124 -13.55 -7.57 -14.96
C ASN A 124 -14.04 -6.93 -16.27
N GLN A 125 -13.33 -5.94 -16.82
CA GLN A 125 -13.59 -5.45 -18.18
C GLN A 125 -12.28 -5.42 -18.98
N TYR A 126 -12.35 -5.64 -20.29
CA TYR A 126 -11.20 -5.64 -21.21
C TYR A 126 -10.47 -4.29 -21.32
N TRP A 127 -10.95 -3.29 -20.58
CA TRP A 127 -10.56 -1.91 -20.75
C TRP A 127 -9.43 -1.57 -19.79
N GLN A 128 -8.31 -1.23 -20.38
CA GLN A 128 -7.14 -0.71 -19.66
C GLN A 128 -7.10 0.78 -19.94
N TYR A 129 -6.69 1.58 -18.97
CA TYR A 129 -6.47 3.00 -19.15
C TYR A 129 -4.98 3.31 -19.25
N ARG A 130 -4.66 4.23 -20.15
CA ARG A 130 -3.35 4.85 -20.28
C ARG A 130 -3.44 6.25 -19.70
N LEU A 131 -2.58 6.52 -18.72
CA LEU A 131 -2.32 7.86 -18.23
C LEU A 131 -1.20 8.47 -19.07
N ASP A 132 -1.49 9.59 -19.72
CA ASP A 132 -0.50 10.38 -20.46
C ASP A 132 -0.07 11.59 -19.63
N LEU A 133 1.21 11.60 -19.28
CA LEU A 133 1.91 12.67 -18.56
C LEU A 133 2.90 13.44 -19.45
N SER A 134 2.92 13.18 -20.75
CA SER A 134 3.94 13.69 -21.67
C SER A 134 3.93 15.21 -21.83
N ASN A 135 2.78 15.85 -21.61
CA ASN A 135 2.65 17.29 -21.72
C ASN A 135 2.54 17.94 -20.34
N SER A 136 3.69 18.45 -19.85
CA SER A 136 3.79 19.18 -18.58
C SER A 136 3.03 20.50 -18.53
N SER A 137 2.56 21.01 -19.68
CA SER A 137 1.80 22.28 -19.79
C SER A 137 0.29 22.10 -19.87
N SER A 138 -0.21 20.86 -19.95
CA SER A 138 -1.64 20.55 -19.96
C SER A 138 -2.01 19.60 -18.82
N SER A 139 -3.29 19.58 -18.44
CA SER A 139 -3.79 18.53 -17.55
C SER A 139 -3.44 17.14 -18.10
N PRO A 140 -3.06 16.18 -17.24
CA PRO A 140 -2.92 14.78 -17.62
C PRO A 140 -4.15 14.30 -18.40
N THR A 141 -3.97 13.35 -19.31
CA THR A 141 -5.10 12.72 -19.99
C THR A 141 -5.19 11.24 -19.67
N LEU A 142 -6.43 10.75 -19.52
CA LEU A 142 -6.73 9.34 -19.31
C LEU A 142 -7.50 8.83 -20.52
N SER A 143 -6.99 7.80 -21.17
CA SER A 143 -7.62 7.21 -22.36
C SER A 143 -7.75 5.70 -22.22
N LYS A 144 -8.86 5.14 -22.72
CA LYS A 144 -9.04 3.69 -22.79
C LYS A 144 -8.20 3.13 -23.95
N TYR A 145 -7.59 1.97 -23.74
CA TYR A 145 -6.93 1.20 -24.79
C TYR A 145 -7.26 -0.29 -24.68
N THR A 146 -7.01 -0.98 -25.79
CA THR A 146 -7.08 -2.45 -25.87
C THR A 146 -5.81 -2.92 -26.57
N ALA A 147 -4.97 -3.66 -25.85
CA ALA A 147 -3.75 -4.23 -26.41
C ALA A 147 -4.06 -5.26 -27.50
N SER A 148 -3.09 -5.51 -28.38
CA SER A 148 -3.17 -6.55 -29.41
C SER A 148 -2.05 -7.61 -29.22
N PRO A 149 -2.39 -8.86 -28.86
CA PRO A 149 -3.71 -9.34 -28.45
C PRO A 149 -4.16 -8.72 -27.12
N PRO A 150 -5.46 -8.82 -26.77
CA PRO A 150 -5.96 -8.31 -25.50
C PRO A 150 -5.26 -8.96 -24.30
N ILE A 151 -4.94 -8.17 -23.27
CA ILE A 151 -4.43 -8.68 -21.99
C ILE A 151 -5.62 -8.83 -21.05
N TRP A 152 -5.78 -10.00 -20.46
CA TRP A 152 -6.92 -10.34 -19.61
C TRP A 152 -6.50 -10.43 -18.17
N PHE A 153 -7.32 -9.91 -17.27
CA PHE A 153 -7.08 -9.91 -15.82
C PHE A 153 -5.61 -9.58 -15.47
N PRO A 154 -5.07 -8.44 -15.93
CA PRO A 154 -3.71 -8.04 -15.58
C PRO A 154 -3.63 -7.72 -14.08
N VAL A 155 -2.69 -8.33 -13.37
CA VAL A 155 -2.45 -8.17 -11.93
C VAL A 155 -0.98 -7.83 -11.69
N GLY A 156 -0.74 -6.86 -10.81
CA GLY A 156 0.55 -6.21 -10.64
C GLY A 156 1.02 -5.48 -11.93
N GLY A 157 2.08 -4.71 -11.82
CA GLY A 157 2.66 -4.07 -12.99
C GLY A 157 4.00 -3.43 -12.70
N THR A 158 4.96 -3.60 -13.60
CA THR A 158 6.19 -2.82 -13.59
C THR A 158 6.49 -2.28 -14.99
N TYR A 159 7.21 -1.17 -15.07
CA TYR A 159 7.65 -0.57 -16.32
C TYR A 159 9.17 -0.62 -16.39
N HIS A 160 9.70 -1.19 -17.47
CA HIS A 160 11.14 -1.32 -17.67
C HIS A 160 11.48 -1.28 -19.16
N ALA A 161 12.51 -0.50 -19.52
CA ALA A 161 13.06 -0.44 -20.87
C ALA A 161 12.01 -0.22 -21.99
N GLY A 162 11.04 0.67 -21.76
CA GLY A 162 10.01 0.98 -22.76
C GLY A 162 8.77 0.08 -22.70
N LEU A 163 8.83 -1.03 -21.95
CA LEU A 163 7.79 -2.04 -21.87
C LEU A 163 7.13 -2.05 -20.50
N ALA A 164 5.81 -2.24 -20.49
CA ALA A 164 5.10 -2.62 -19.28
C ALA A 164 5.03 -4.13 -19.16
N TYR A 165 5.13 -4.64 -17.94
CA TYR A 165 5.06 -6.05 -17.62
C TYR A 165 3.97 -6.27 -16.58
N PHE A 166 3.10 -7.23 -16.85
CA PHE A 166 1.98 -7.60 -15.99
C PHE A 166 2.00 -9.10 -15.77
N THR A 167 1.54 -9.57 -14.61
CA THR A 167 1.07 -10.94 -14.53
C THR A 167 -0.38 -11.00 -14.99
N ASN A 168 -0.82 -12.12 -15.55
CA ASN A 168 -2.23 -12.43 -15.68
C ASN A 168 -2.53 -13.71 -14.92
N ILE A 169 -3.73 -13.79 -14.37
CA ILE A 169 -4.21 -14.97 -13.64
C ILE A 169 -4.94 -15.98 -14.55
N GLY A 170 -4.80 -15.82 -15.88
CA GLY A 170 -5.55 -16.56 -16.88
C GLY A 170 -6.98 -16.04 -17.08
N GLY A 171 -7.60 -16.35 -18.22
CA GLY A 171 -8.91 -15.81 -18.57
C GLY A 171 -9.40 -16.11 -19.99
N GLY A 172 -10.43 -15.39 -20.41
CA GLY A 172 -11.01 -15.50 -21.76
C GLY A 172 -11.69 -16.82 -22.06
N GLY A 173 -12.37 -17.42 -21.07
CA GLY A 173 -13.00 -18.74 -21.26
C GLY A 173 -12.00 -19.89 -21.41
N GLY A 174 -10.81 -19.78 -20.82
CA GLY A 174 -9.74 -20.78 -20.90
C GLY A 174 -8.74 -20.55 -22.04
N GLN A 175 -8.87 -19.46 -22.78
CA GLN A 175 -8.02 -19.15 -23.92
C GLN A 175 -6.63 -18.63 -23.54
N MET A 176 -6.46 -18.11 -22.31
CA MET A 176 -5.15 -17.69 -21.83
C MET A 176 -4.80 -18.32 -20.49
N PRO A 177 -3.67 -19.05 -20.40
CA PRO A 177 -3.15 -19.54 -19.13
C PRO A 177 -2.56 -18.38 -18.31
N PRO A 178 -2.48 -18.55 -16.97
CA PRO A 178 -1.71 -17.65 -16.12
C PRO A 178 -0.29 -17.47 -16.66
N SER A 179 0.13 -16.21 -16.85
CA SER A 179 1.39 -15.90 -17.53
C SER A 179 1.89 -14.48 -17.23
N LEU A 180 3.17 -14.24 -17.51
CA LEU A 180 3.75 -12.90 -17.55
C LEU A 180 3.55 -12.31 -18.96
N VAL A 181 2.99 -11.12 -19.07
CA VAL A 181 2.75 -10.47 -20.36
C VAL A 181 3.54 -9.17 -20.41
N SER A 182 4.29 -8.99 -21.49
CA SER A 182 4.90 -7.69 -21.82
C SER A 182 3.97 -6.91 -22.76
N TYR A 183 3.94 -5.60 -22.60
CA TYR A 183 3.13 -4.67 -23.38
C TYR A 183 3.99 -3.49 -23.83
N ASP A 184 4.01 -3.25 -25.13
CA ASP A 184 4.62 -2.09 -25.73
C ASP A 184 3.56 -1.00 -25.97
N PRO A 185 3.56 0.09 -25.19
CA PRO A 185 2.58 1.17 -25.34
C PRO A 185 2.76 1.96 -26.64
N SER A 186 3.94 1.91 -27.27
CA SER A 186 4.21 2.64 -28.52
C SER A 186 3.61 1.93 -29.75
N THR A 187 3.60 0.60 -29.74
CA THR A 187 3.03 -0.22 -30.81
C THR A 187 1.65 -0.81 -30.47
N ASN A 188 1.22 -0.68 -29.21
CA ASN A 188 0.03 -1.31 -28.66
C ASN A 188 0.04 -2.85 -28.76
N ILE A 189 1.22 -3.46 -28.75
CA ILE A 189 1.41 -4.90 -28.87
C ILE A 189 1.67 -5.53 -27.51
N ALA A 190 0.93 -6.60 -27.20
CA ALA A 190 1.21 -7.47 -26.06
C ALA A 190 1.93 -8.75 -26.51
N ARG A 191 2.79 -9.30 -25.67
CA ARG A 191 3.49 -10.56 -25.95
C ARG A 191 3.53 -11.44 -24.69
N PRO A 192 3.28 -12.76 -24.82
CA PRO A 192 3.59 -13.72 -23.76
C PRO A 192 5.10 -13.70 -23.46
N PRO A 193 5.54 -14.25 -22.33
CA PRO A 193 6.95 -14.27 -21.99
C PRO A 193 7.66 -15.23 -22.96
N SER A 194 8.78 -14.78 -23.53
CA SER A 194 9.66 -15.59 -24.38
C SER A 194 10.47 -16.59 -23.58
#